data_AF-A0A8H7TUE6-F1
#
_entry.id   AF-A0A8H7TUE6-F1
#
_cell.length_a   1.000
_cell.length_b   1.000
_cell.length_c   1.000
_cell.angle_alpha   90.00
_cell.angle_beta   90.00
_cell.angle_gamma   90.00
#
_symmetry.space_group_name_H-M   'P 1'
#
loop_
_entity.id
_entity.type
_entity.pdbx_description
1 polymer ?
#
loop_
_entity_poly.entity_id
_entity_poly.type
_entity_poly.pdbx_seq_one_letter_code
_entity_poly.pdbx_strand_id
1 'polypeptide(L)'
;MEQAAKSATIKVFRQFPKELFRINNGWQVLLRPRTKRSSGHEITTKPKDLFDLPDSKPRVEPKALDPETYNGPNGAAMFPNTTHLQYCILGFLRKRNPVIYKIQEGTKLPDELLLVRDTPDGRNWSLQPAQEMTLENLNLKITQFLRDNGAAMNRQQFLKVYPRATDPRSPLHPLPKNWKVKK
;
A
#
# COMPACT_ATOMS: atom_id res chain seq x y z
N MET A 1 19.97 8.63 26.89
CA MET A 1 18.61 9.16 26.66
C MET A 1 17.92 8.24 25.68
N GLU A 2 17.13 7.32 26.23
CA GLU A 2 16.40 6.29 25.50
C GLU A 2 15.16 6.94 24.89
N GLN A 3 15.12 7.07 23.56
CA GLN A 3 13.88 7.41 22.89
C GLN A 3 12.96 6.20 23.03
N ALA A 4 11.98 6.30 23.94
CA ALA A 4 10.90 5.33 24.02
C ALA A 4 10.23 5.23 22.64
N ALA A 5 10.45 4.09 21.96
CA ALA A 5 9.81 3.80 20.70
C ALA A 5 8.29 3.82 20.92
N LYS A 6 7.58 4.74 20.28
CA LYS A 6 6.12 4.67 20.20
C LYS A 6 5.78 3.36 19.51
N SER A 7 5.29 2.38 20.28
CA SER A 7 4.77 1.12 19.73
C SER A 7 3.64 1.47 18.75
N ALA A 8 3.84 1.13 17.48
CA ALA A 8 2.85 1.36 16.44
C ALA A 8 1.77 0.29 16.59
N THR A 9 0.58 0.66 17.09
CA THR A 9 -0.51 -0.32 17.18
C THR A 9 -1.01 -0.62 15.77
N ILE A 10 -0.85 -1.83 15.27
CA ILE A 10 -1.40 -2.23 13.96
C ILE A 10 -2.73 -2.94 14.13
N LYS A 11 -3.58 -2.88 13.09
CA LYS A 11 -4.71 -3.80 12.91
C LYS A 11 -4.45 -4.67 11.69
N VAL A 12 -4.66 -5.97 11.84
CA VAL A 12 -4.42 -6.97 10.81
C VAL A 12 -5.76 -7.59 10.40
N PHE A 13 -5.97 -7.73 9.09
CA PHE A 13 -7.21 -8.25 8.51
C PHE A 13 -6.93 -9.37 7.51
N ARG A 14 -7.81 -10.38 7.50
CA ARG A 14 -7.87 -11.48 6.52
C ARG A 14 -8.91 -11.26 5.42
N GLN A 15 -9.64 -10.15 5.50
CA GLN A 15 -10.57 -9.69 4.47
C GLN A 15 -10.56 -8.16 4.46
N PHE A 16 -10.96 -7.56 3.36
CA PHE A 16 -11.05 -6.11 3.26
C PHE A 16 -12.21 -5.59 4.13
N PRO A 17 -11.94 -4.80 5.19
CA PRO A 17 -12.99 -4.28 6.06
C PRO A 17 -13.72 -3.07 5.46
N LYS A 18 -13.27 -2.63 4.27
CA LYS A 18 -13.87 -1.54 3.48
C LYS A 18 -13.30 -1.57 2.06
N GLU A 19 -13.93 -0.83 1.16
CA GLU A 19 -13.38 -0.58 -0.18
C GLU A 19 -12.05 0.19 -0.08
N LEU A 20 -11.05 -0.30 -0.83
CA LEU A 20 -9.71 0.28 -0.91
C LEU A 20 -9.15 0.21 -2.34
N PHE A 21 -8.19 1.08 -2.63
CA PHE A 21 -7.61 1.25 -3.95
C PHE A 21 -6.10 1.02 -3.93
N ARG A 22 -5.58 0.26 -4.90
CA ARG A 22 -4.14 0.24 -5.23
C ARG A 22 -3.91 1.07 -6.49
N ILE A 23 -2.90 1.92 -6.46
CA ILE A 23 -2.44 2.66 -7.64
C ILE A 23 -1.09 2.06 -8.08
N ASN A 24 -1.03 1.58 -9.32
CA ASN A 24 0.18 1.05 -9.93
C ASN A 24 0.61 1.87 -11.14
N ASN A 25 1.92 1.89 -11.39
CA ASN A 25 2.49 2.27 -12.67
C ASN A 25 2.63 1.02 -13.55
N GLY A 26 1.60 0.73 -14.35
CA GLY A 26 1.47 -0.53 -15.08
C GLY A 26 0.63 -1.57 -14.34
N TRP A 27 0.49 -2.76 -14.95
CA TRP A 27 -0.41 -3.81 -14.45
C TRP A 27 0.14 -4.59 -13.25
N GLN A 28 1.47 -4.66 -13.13
CA GLN A 28 2.16 -5.44 -12.10
C GLN A 28 2.50 -4.58 -10.88
N VAL A 29 2.49 -5.20 -9.70
CA VAL A 29 3.04 -4.60 -8.49
C VAL A 29 4.55 -4.82 -8.45
N LEU A 30 5.30 -3.74 -8.28
CA LEU A 30 6.74 -3.74 -8.11
C LEU A 30 7.08 -2.96 -6.84
N LEU A 31 7.13 -3.67 -5.71
CA LEU A 31 7.48 -3.08 -4.43
C LEU A 31 8.94 -2.63 -4.42
N ARG A 32 9.18 -1.39 -3.98
CA ARG A 32 10.51 -0.81 -3.89
C ARG A 32 11.14 -1.13 -2.53
N PRO A 33 12.21 -1.95 -2.48
CA PRO A 33 12.89 -2.25 -1.24
C PRO A 33 13.61 -1.01 -0.68
N ARG A 34 13.70 -0.93 0.65
CA ARG A 34 14.47 0.11 1.35
C ARG A 34 15.96 -0.08 1.05
N THR A 35 16.58 0.95 0.50
CA THR A 35 18.04 1.03 0.33
C THR A 35 18.57 2.28 1.03
N LYS A 36 19.89 2.37 1.24
CA LYS A 36 20.54 3.56 1.87
C LYS A 36 20.21 4.88 1.15
N ARG A 37 19.79 4.83 -0.12
CA ARG A 37 19.51 6.00 -0.98
C ARG A 37 18.05 6.12 -1.41
N SER A 38 17.15 5.21 -1.01
CA SER A 38 15.77 5.23 -1.49
C SER A 38 14.92 6.23 -0.72
N SER A 39 14.33 7.21 -1.42
CA SER A 39 13.15 7.93 -0.94
C SER A 39 11.87 7.18 -1.33
N GLY A 40 10.93 7.04 -0.39
CA GLY A 40 9.61 6.44 -0.65
C GLY A 40 9.60 4.91 -0.87
N HIS A 41 10.42 4.16 -0.13
CA HIS A 41 10.38 2.69 -0.14
C HIS A 41 9.04 2.14 0.39
N GLU A 42 8.61 0.99 -0.14
CA GLU A 42 7.35 0.33 0.26
C GLU A 42 7.60 -0.90 1.14
N ILE A 43 8.81 -1.47 1.11
CA ILE A 43 9.12 -2.70 1.83
C ILE A 43 10.54 -2.75 2.36
N THR A 44 10.74 -3.43 3.49
CA THR A 44 12.06 -3.70 4.08
C THR A 44 12.44 -5.14 3.80
N THR A 45 13.62 -5.38 3.23
CA THR A 45 14.18 -6.72 3.00
C THR A 45 15.30 -7.01 3.99
N LYS A 46 15.65 -8.28 4.20
CA LYS A 46 16.74 -8.64 5.12
C LYS A 46 18.09 -8.08 4.61
N PRO A 47 18.95 -7.52 5.50
CA PRO A 47 20.23 -6.91 5.12
C PRO A 47 21.20 -7.86 4.39
N LYS A 48 21.15 -9.16 4.69
CA LYS A 48 22.07 -10.16 4.11
C LYS A 48 21.78 -10.47 2.63
N ASP A 49 20.59 -10.13 2.14
CA ASP A 49 20.14 -10.58 0.82
C ASP A 49 20.42 -9.58 -0.31
N LEU A 50 21.03 -8.42 -0.02
CA LEU A 50 21.26 -7.38 -1.04
C LEU A 50 22.71 -7.27 -1.52
N PHE A 51 23.70 -7.79 -0.78
CA PHE A 51 25.10 -7.43 -1.04
C PHE A 51 26.13 -8.57 -0.97
N ASP A 52 25.84 -9.73 -0.36
CA ASP A 52 26.91 -10.70 -0.04
C ASP A 52 26.82 -12.07 -0.74
N LEU A 53 25.74 -12.36 -1.49
CA LEU A 53 25.63 -13.61 -2.25
C LEU A 53 25.01 -13.36 -3.64
N PRO A 54 25.72 -13.66 -4.75
CA PRO A 54 25.26 -13.39 -6.12
C PRO A 54 23.93 -14.08 -6.49
N ASP A 55 23.55 -15.15 -5.77
CA ASP A 55 22.30 -15.90 -6.00
C ASP A 55 21.22 -15.66 -4.93
N SER A 56 21.46 -14.79 -3.94
CA SER A 56 20.47 -14.52 -2.89
C SER A 56 19.38 -13.57 -3.40
N LYS A 57 18.14 -14.05 -3.45
CA LYS A 57 16.97 -13.20 -3.74
C LYS A 57 16.56 -12.45 -2.47
N PRO A 58 16.23 -11.14 -2.56
CA PRO A 58 15.78 -10.38 -1.39
C PRO A 58 14.54 -11.01 -0.76
N ARG A 59 14.60 -11.29 0.54
CA ARG A 59 13.49 -11.88 1.30
C ARG A 59 12.78 -10.84 2.15
N VAL A 60 11.50 -11.11 2.40
CA VAL A 60 10.58 -10.24 3.14
C VAL A 60 9.93 -11.04 4.26
N GLU A 61 9.77 -10.41 5.41
CA GLU A 61 9.21 -11.03 6.61
C GLU A 61 7.77 -10.60 6.86
N PRO A 62 6.94 -11.48 7.46
CA PRO A 62 5.57 -11.15 7.83
C PRO A 62 5.53 -10.35 9.14
N LYS A 63 6.15 -9.17 9.14
CA LYS A 63 6.33 -8.34 10.35
C LYS A 63 5.04 -8.03 11.09
N ALA A 64 3.91 -7.98 10.38
CA ALA A 64 2.62 -7.68 10.97
C ALA A 64 2.04 -8.82 11.83
N LEU A 65 2.66 -10.01 11.83
CA LEU A 65 2.28 -11.09 12.74
C LEU A 65 2.70 -10.84 14.19
N ASP A 66 3.66 -9.92 14.41
CA ASP A 66 4.08 -9.51 15.73
C ASP A 66 3.90 -7.98 15.88
N PRO A 67 2.74 -7.54 16.38
CA PRO A 67 2.44 -6.12 16.57
C PRO A 67 3.43 -5.39 17.48
N GLU A 68 4.02 -6.07 18.46
CA GLU A 68 4.93 -5.45 19.44
C GLU A 68 6.27 -5.07 18.81
N THR A 69 6.70 -5.83 17.80
CA THR A 69 7.96 -5.58 17.07
C THR A 69 7.74 -4.98 15.69
N TYR A 70 6.49 -4.68 15.32
CA TYR A 70 6.15 -4.18 13.99
C TYR A 70 6.84 -2.84 13.69
N ASN A 71 7.62 -2.84 12.60
CA ASN A 71 8.25 -1.64 12.08
C ASN A 71 8.13 -1.60 10.54
N GLY A 72 7.25 -0.73 10.06
CA GLY A 72 6.94 -0.52 8.64
C GLY A 72 7.95 0.38 7.90
N PRO A 73 7.78 0.56 6.58
CA PRO A 73 6.76 -0.05 5.73
C PRO A 73 7.15 -1.48 5.31
N ASN A 74 6.13 -2.30 5.05
CA ASN A 74 6.30 -3.73 4.80
C ASN A 74 5.32 -4.28 3.74
N GLY A 75 4.89 -3.46 2.77
CA GLY A 75 3.94 -3.93 1.76
C GLY A 75 3.40 -2.88 0.79
N ALA A 76 2.52 -3.35 -0.10
CA ALA A 76 1.90 -2.51 -1.13
C ALA A 76 0.87 -1.57 -0.52
N ALA A 77 1.12 -0.26 -0.61
CA ALA A 77 0.19 0.74 -0.11
C ALA A 77 -1.19 0.63 -0.79
N MET A 78 -2.22 0.63 0.05
CA MET A 78 -3.64 0.66 -0.31
C MET A 78 -4.24 1.96 0.24
N PHE A 79 -5.23 2.51 -0.45
CA PHE A 79 -5.77 3.83 -0.14
C PHE A 79 -7.29 3.83 -0.08
N PRO A 80 -7.90 4.44 0.95
CA PRO A 80 -9.30 4.85 0.87
C PRO A 80 -9.49 6.00 -0.12
N ASN A 81 -10.70 6.19 -0.65
CA ASN A 81 -11.02 7.28 -1.59
C ASN A 81 -11.20 8.62 -0.87
N THR A 82 -10.08 9.13 -0.35
CA THR A 82 -10.01 10.42 0.36
C THR A 82 -9.81 11.57 -0.62
N THR A 83 -10.01 12.80 -0.14
CA THR A 83 -9.70 13.99 -0.93
C THR A 83 -8.23 14.05 -1.37
N HIS A 84 -7.31 13.48 -0.58
CA HIS A 84 -5.91 13.40 -0.97
C HIS A 84 -5.69 12.43 -2.13
N LEU A 85 -6.31 11.25 -2.09
CA LEU A 85 -6.23 10.30 -3.20
C LEU A 85 -6.73 10.94 -4.50
N GLN A 86 -7.89 11.60 -4.44
CA GLN A 86 -8.48 12.34 -5.56
C GLN A 86 -7.52 13.41 -6.09
N TYR A 87 -6.90 14.19 -5.20
CA TYR A 87 -5.87 15.18 -5.58
C TYR A 87 -4.67 14.53 -6.28
N CYS A 88 -4.15 13.42 -5.77
CA CYS A 88 -3.05 12.68 -6.40
C CYS A 88 -3.42 12.19 -7.81
N ILE A 89 -4.63 11.64 -7.97
CA ILE A 89 -5.13 11.12 -9.26
C ILE A 89 -5.35 12.25 -10.26
N LEU A 90 -5.94 13.38 -9.85
CA LEU A 90 -6.24 14.53 -10.71
C LEU A 90 -4.99 15.35 -11.07
N GLY A 91 -4.04 15.48 -10.14
CA GLY A 91 -2.85 16.32 -10.27
C GLY A 91 -1.60 15.52 -10.59
N PHE A 92 -1.00 14.91 -9.55
CA PHE A 92 0.33 14.30 -9.61
C PHE A 92 0.45 13.15 -10.62
N LEU A 93 -0.61 12.36 -10.76
CA LEU A 93 -0.62 11.17 -11.62
C LEU A 93 -1.26 11.43 -12.99
N ARG A 94 -1.65 12.68 -13.30
CA ARG A 94 -2.37 13.03 -14.54
C ARG A 94 -1.64 12.58 -15.80
N LYS A 95 -0.31 12.65 -15.83
CA LYS A 95 0.49 12.27 -17.00
C LYS A 95 0.99 10.82 -16.99
N ARG A 96 0.76 10.06 -15.91
CA ARG A 96 1.34 8.72 -15.71
C ARG A 96 0.44 7.56 -16.13
N ASN A 97 -0.80 7.85 -16.55
CA ASN A 97 -1.82 6.85 -16.91
C ASN A 97 -1.83 5.61 -15.99
N PRO A 98 -2.04 5.79 -14.67
CA PRO A 98 -1.92 4.70 -13.72
C PRO A 98 -3.02 3.66 -13.91
N VAL A 99 -2.73 2.42 -13.51
CA VAL A 99 -3.74 1.38 -13.28
C VAL A 99 -4.21 1.50 -11.83
N ILE A 100 -5.51 1.67 -11.64
CA ILE A 100 -6.14 1.80 -10.34
C ILE A 100 -6.96 0.54 -10.10
N TYR A 101 -6.51 -0.34 -9.22
CA TYR A 101 -7.26 -1.51 -8.80
C TYR A 101 -8.17 -1.13 -7.64
N LYS A 102 -9.46 -1.37 -7.80
CA LYS A 102 -10.45 -1.29 -6.73
C LYS A 102 -10.70 -2.67 -6.14
N ILE A 103 -10.58 -2.79 -4.82
CA ILE A 103 -10.93 -4.00 -4.07
C ILE A 103 -12.16 -3.71 -3.23
N GLN A 104 -13.20 -4.52 -3.39
CA GLN A 104 -14.47 -4.37 -2.70
C GLN A 104 -14.34 -4.77 -1.22
N GLU A 105 -15.10 -4.11 -0.35
CA GLU A 105 -15.33 -4.58 1.02
C GLU A 105 -15.77 -6.06 1.05
N GLY A 106 -15.31 -6.81 2.04
CA GLY A 106 -15.61 -8.23 2.20
C GLY A 106 -14.74 -9.17 1.35
N THR A 107 -13.93 -8.65 0.43
CA THR A 107 -13.00 -9.48 -0.36
C THR A 107 -12.03 -10.21 0.58
N LYS A 108 -12.00 -11.54 0.52
CA LYS A 108 -11.10 -12.37 1.33
C LYS A 108 -9.69 -12.32 0.75
N LEU A 109 -8.69 -12.33 1.63
CA LEU A 109 -7.29 -12.46 1.25
C LEU A 109 -6.89 -13.94 1.16
N PRO A 110 -5.96 -14.30 0.27
CA PRO A 110 -5.30 -15.60 0.34
C PRO A 110 -4.46 -15.71 1.62
N ASP A 111 -4.20 -16.93 2.09
CA ASP A 111 -3.55 -17.21 3.37
C ASP A 111 -2.16 -16.57 3.50
N GLU A 112 -1.47 -16.37 2.37
CA GLU A 112 -0.12 -15.80 2.31
C GLU A 112 -0.09 -14.26 2.33
N LEU A 113 -1.25 -13.59 2.34
CA LEU A 113 -1.37 -12.13 2.41
C LEU A 113 -2.16 -11.67 3.63
N LEU A 114 -1.78 -10.48 4.10
CA LEU A 114 -2.46 -9.73 5.15
C LEU A 114 -2.77 -8.32 4.65
N LEU A 115 -3.91 -7.77 5.06
CA LEU A 115 -4.14 -6.34 4.97
C LEU A 115 -3.85 -5.74 6.34
N VAL A 116 -2.93 -4.79 6.38
CA VAL A 116 -2.45 -4.17 7.61
C VAL A 116 -2.82 -2.70 7.59
N ARG A 117 -3.35 -2.22 8.72
CA ARG A 117 -3.66 -0.82 8.98
C ARG A 117 -2.78 -0.33 10.12
N ASP A 118 -1.87 0.60 9.83
CA ASP A 118 -0.91 1.15 10.78
C ASP A 118 -1.51 2.29 11.62
N THR A 119 -1.28 2.31 12.95
CA THR A 119 -1.75 3.35 13.89
C THR A 119 -0.61 3.89 14.78
N PRO A 120 -0.67 5.15 15.27
CA PRO A 120 -1.85 5.74 15.90
C PRO A 120 -2.91 6.31 14.94
N ASP A 121 -2.52 6.68 13.72
CA ASP A 121 -3.42 7.44 12.84
C ASP A 121 -4.37 6.59 11.99
N GLY A 122 -4.16 5.27 11.92
CA GLY A 122 -5.09 4.32 11.30
C GLY A 122 -5.41 4.64 9.85
N ARG A 123 -4.49 5.19 9.06
CA ARG A 123 -4.81 5.68 7.71
C ARG A 123 -3.98 5.04 6.61
N ASN A 124 -2.83 4.47 6.96
CA ASN A 124 -2.00 3.75 6.00
C ASN A 124 -2.43 2.30 5.97
N TRP A 125 -2.93 1.87 4.81
CA TRP A 125 -3.26 0.48 4.55
C TRP A 125 -2.18 -0.12 3.68
N SER A 126 -1.85 -1.39 3.90
CA SER A 126 -0.92 -2.09 3.01
C SER A 126 -1.22 -3.58 2.92
N LEU A 127 -1.06 -4.14 1.72
CA LEU A 127 -1.00 -5.58 1.51
C LEU A 127 0.41 -6.07 1.84
N GLN A 128 0.52 -6.94 2.82
CA GLN A 128 1.77 -7.43 3.40
C GLN A 128 1.85 -8.96 3.32
N PRO A 129 3.05 -9.55 3.37
CA PRO A 129 3.20 -11.00 3.47
C PRO A 129 2.66 -11.52 4.82
N ALA A 130 2.00 -12.68 4.80
CA ALA A 130 1.59 -13.44 5.98
C ALA A 130 2.59 -14.55 6.36
N GLN A 131 3.59 -14.78 5.52
CA GLN A 131 4.68 -15.73 5.73
C GLN A 131 5.95 -15.23 5.06
N GLU A 132 7.11 -15.74 5.45
CA GLU A 132 8.37 -15.37 4.78
C GLU A 132 8.37 -15.81 3.32
N MET A 133 8.81 -14.92 2.42
CA MET A 133 8.94 -15.21 0.99
C MET A 133 9.97 -14.31 0.31
N THR A 134 10.28 -14.55 -0.96
CA THR A 134 11.06 -13.59 -1.76
C THR A 134 10.22 -12.37 -2.11
N LEU A 135 10.86 -11.22 -2.30
CA LEU A 135 10.21 -9.99 -2.77
C LEU A 135 9.51 -10.22 -4.13
N GLU A 136 10.13 -11.00 -5.00
CA GLU A 136 9.55 -11.41 -6.29
C GLU A 136 8.24 -12.17 -6.11
N ASN A 137 8.21 -13.17 -5.20
CA ASN A 137 7.00 -13.93 -4.91
C ASN A 137 5.91 -13.05 -4.31
N LEU A 138 6.27 -12.10 -3.43
CA LEU A 138 5.30 -11.16 -2.88
C LEU A 138 4.70 -10.26 -3.98
N ASN A 139 5.54 -9.70 -4.86
CA ASN A 139 5.08 -8.92 -6.01
C ASN A 139 4.12 -9.71 -6.90
N LEU A 140 4.46 -10.97 -7.19
CA LEU A 140 3.63 -11.87 -7.99
C LEU A 140 2.28 -12.13 -7.31
N LYS A 141 2.28 -12.53 -6.03
CA LYS A 141 1.06 -12.84 -5.28
C LYS A 141 0.14 -11.64 -5.15
N ILE A 142 0.67 -10.45 -4.84
CA ILE A 142 -0.15 -9.23 -4.79
C ILE A 142 -0.71 -8.91 -6.19
N THR A 143 0.11 -9.05 -7.24
CA THR A 143 -0.35 -8.80 -8.62
C THR A 143 -1.49 -9.73 -9.01
N GLN A 144 -1.36 -11.03 -8.74
CA GLN A 144 -2.41 -12.02 -9.01
C GLN A 144 -3.67 -11.69 -8.22
N PHE A 145 -3.55 -11.48 -6.91
CA PHE A 145 -4.67 -11.10 -6.06
C PHE A 145 -5.44 -9.89 -6.61
N LEU A 146 -4.74 -8.81 -6.99
CA LEU A 146 -5.35 -7.58 -7.53
C LEU A 146 -6.01 -7.81 -8.89
N ARG A 147 -5.43 -8.66 -9.74
CA ARG A 147 -6.01 -8.97 -11.06
C ARG A 147 -7.26 -9.85 -10.96
N ASP A 148 -7.23 -10.80 -10.05
CA ASP A 148 -8.30 -11.80 -9.93
C ASP A 148 -9.50 -11.26 -9.13
N ASN A 149 -9.24 -10.38 -8.15
CA ASN A 149 -10.27 -9.88 -7.23
C ASN A 149 -10.55 -8.38 -7.37
N GLY A 150 -9.75 -7.66 -8.17
CA GLY A 150 -9.87 -6.22 -8.32
C GLY A 150 -10.51 -5.78 -9.62
N ALA A 151 -11.33 -4.73 -9.54
CA ALA A 151 -11.78 -4.01 -10.72
C ALA A 151 -10.72 -2.99 -11.13
N ALA A 152 -10.01 -3.27 -12.22
CA ALA A 152 -9.01 -2.36 -12.77
C ALA A 152 -9.65 -1.22 -13.55
N MET A 153 -9.20 0.00 -13.26
CA MET A 153 -9.65 1.22 -13.93
C MET A 153 -8.45 2.07 -14.33
N ASN A 154 -8.56 2.75 -15.46
CA ASN A 154 -7.72 3.91 -15.74
C ASN A 154 -8.25 5.16 -15.01
N ARG A 155 -7.50 6.27 -15.09
CA ARG A 155 -7.88 7.53 -14.45
C ARG A 155 -9.28 8.02 -14.84
N GLN A 156 -9.63 7.99 -16.13
CA GLN A 156 -10.90 8.53 -16.60
C GLN A 156 -12.08 7.70 -16.08
N GLN A 157 -11.95 6.38 -16.11
CA GLN A 157 -12.92 5.44 -15.55
C GLN A 157 -13.09 5.67 -14.05
N PHE A 158 -11.98 5.76 -13.30
CA PHE A 158 -12.02 6.02 -11.87
C PHE A 158 -12.75 7.33 -11.56
N LEU A 159 -12.44 8.43 -12.25
CA LEU A 159 -13.08 9.73 -12.01
C LEU A 159 -14.54 9.78 -12.46
N LYS A 160 -14.95 8.93 -13.40
CA LYS A 160 -16.35 8.77 -13.80
C LYS A 160 -17.15 8.07 -12.69
N VAL A 161 -16.60 7.01 -12.09
CA VAL A 161 -17.26 6.24 -11.02
C VAL A 161 -17.17 6.97 -9.67
N TYR A 162 -16.03 7.61 -9.39
CA TYR A 162 -15.73 8.34 -8.17
C TYR A 162 -15.44 9.81 -8.49
N PRO A 163 -16.47 10.62 -8.84
CA PRO A 163 -16.28 12.03 -9.14
C PRO A 163 -15.81 12.84 -7.93
N ARG A 164 -15.95 12.30 -6.71
CA ARG A 164 -15.58 12.92 -5.44
C ARG A 164 -15.04 11.88 -4.47
N ALA A 165 -14.38 12.38 -3.43
CA ALA A 165 -13.95 11.55 -2.30
C ALA A 165 -15.18 11.01 -1.54
N THR A 166 -15.14 9.74 -1.18
CA THR A 166 -16.15 9.05 -0.37
C THR A 166 -15.68 8.82 1.07
N ASP A 167 -14.38 9.03 1.33
CA ASP A 167 -13.78 8.92 2.65
C ASP A 167 -13.39 10.29 3.23
N PRO A 168 -13.41 10.45 4.57
CA PRO A 168 -13.00 11.68 5.23
C PRO A 168 -11.58 12.12 4.85
N ARG A 169 -11.37 13.44 4.82
CA ARG A 169 -10.05 14.02 4.56
C ARG A 169 -9.03 13.57 5.60
N SER A 170 -7.82 13.25 5.14
CA SER A 170 -6.68 13.03 6.03
C SER A 170 -6.07 14.36 6.46
N PRO A 171 -5.94 14.66 7.77
CA PRO A 171 -5.27 15.86 8.25
C PRO A 171 -3.76 15.84 7.96
N LEU A 172 -3.16 14.64 7.81
CA LEU A 172 -1.74 14.44 7.53
C LEU A 172 -1.35 14.68 6.07
N HIS A 173 -2.34 14.74 5.18
CA HIS A 173 -2.12 15.03 3.77
C HIS A 173 -2.77 16.38 3.43
N PRO A 174 -2.10 17.49 3.77
CA PRO A 174 -2.61 18.81 3.44
C PRO A 174 -2.74 18.91 1.92
N LEU A 175 -3.91 19.40 1.49
CA LEU A 175 -4.13 19.79 0.11
C LEU A 175 -3.50 21.17 -0.10
N PRO A 176 -3.04 21.50 -1.31
CA PRO A 176 -2.64 22.87 -1.64
C PRO A 176 -3.75 23.87 -1.25
N LYS A 177 -3.36 25.06 -0.74
CA LYS A 177 -4.32 26.08 -0.25
C LYS A 177 -5.35 26.50 -1.30
N ASN A 178 -5.01 26.40 -2.59
CA ASN A 178 -5.85 26.74 -3.73
C ASN A 178 -6.63 25.54 -4.31
N TRP A 179 -6.51 24.34 -3.74
CA TRP A 179 -7.24 23.18 -4.21
C TRP A 179 -8.71 23.26 -3.82
N LYS A 180 -9.58 23.52 -4.80
CA LYS A 180 -11.03 23.49 -4.63
C LYS A 180 -11.55 22.13 -5.10
N VAL A 181 -12.22 21.40 -4.21
CA VAL A 181 -13.07 20.28 -4.63
C VAL A 181 -14.14 20.89 -5.52
N LYS A 182 -14.23 20.48 -6.80
CA LYS A 182 -15.33 20.92 -7.65
C LYS A 182 -16.64 20.48 -6.97
N LYS A 183 -17.45 21.47 -6.61
CA LYS A 183 -18.76 21.30 -5.95
C LYS A 183 -19.73 20.55 -6.83
#